data_AF-A0A558ALS9-F1
#
_entry.id   AF-A0A558ALS9-F1
#
_cell.length_a   1.000
_cell.length_b   1.000
_cell.length_c   1.000
_cell.angle_alpha   90.00
_cell.angle_beta   90.00
_cell.angle_gamma   90.00
#
_symmetry.space_group_name_H-M   'P 1'
#
loop_
_entity.id
_entity.type
_entity.pdbx_description
1 polymer ?
#
loop_
_entity_poly.entity_id
_entity_poly.type
_entity_poly.pdbx_seq_one_letter_code
_entity_poly.pdbx_strand_id
1 'polypeptide(L)'
;MRSLAPTLAEMDEERAARLRGLIVRQLIETTRAADEHFTLLHLFLLPPAPGESRFLLYEVIEPVDAAAPVRQVVDEVREELAAAGDPRLVPDADDRWQRVDPDLRGFYVGTGARFRAPNSGTTGTTIMRLVDRTAVVLTLDADEEPTLLQTSQPVVLDEEVYPAIRQIPATSEPPFILIDTFARLLQNPADAGEPFRPFG
;
A
#
# COMPACT_ATOMS: atom_id res chain seq x y z
N MET A 1 -1.86 14.47 6.42
CA MET A 1 -1.10 13.20 6.50
C MET A 1 0.25 13.35 5.80
N ARG A 2 1.35 12.78 6.34
CA ARG A 2 2.66 12.78 5.66
C ARG A 2 2.71 11.71 4.57
N SER A 3 3.30 12.03 3.43
CA SER A 3 3.47 11.09 2.31
C SER A 3 4.94 10.77 2.07
N LEU A 4 5.24 9.55 1.61
CA LEU A 4 6.57 9.14 1.15
C LEU A 4 6.89 9.66 -0.27
N ALA A 5 5.93 10.28 -0.96
CA ALA A 5 6.12 10.81 -2.31
C ALA A 5 7.30 11.78 -2.46
N PRO A 6 7.49 12.78 -1.56
CA PRO A 6 8.63 13.71 -1.66
C PRO A 6 9.98 12.98 -1.55
N THR A 7 10.09 12.03 -0.62
CA THR A 7 11.27 11.17 -0.47
C THR A 7 11.59 10.42 -1.75
N LEU A 8 10.60 9.77 -2.36
CA LEU A 8 10.79 9.02 -3.60
C LEU A 8 11.13 9.93 -4.79
N ALA A 9 10.62 11.16 -4.81
CA ALA A 9 10.92 12.14 -5.86
C ALA A 9 12.36 12.67 -5.81
N GLU A 10 12.99 12.67 -4.63
CA GLU A 10 14.39 13.09 -4.45
C GLU A 10 15.41 11.97 -4.71
N MET A 11 14.96 10.72 -4.85
CA MET A 11 15.83 9.57 -5.07
C MET A 11 16.21 9.40 -6.54
N ASP A 12 17.43 8.93 -6.77
CA ASP A 12 17.77 8.30 -8.04
C ASP A 12 16.99 6.98 -8.23
N GLU A 13 16.99 6.47 -9.46
CA GLU A 13 16.21 5.28 -9.82
C GLU A 13 16.63 4.04 -9.03
N GLU A 14 17.92 3.89 -8.70
CA GLU A 14 18.42 2.74 -7.93
C GLU A 14 17.90 2.78 -6.50
N ARG A 15 18.03 3.93 -5.81
CA ARG A 15 17.54 4.11 -4.44
C ARG A 15 16.03 3.97 -4.37
N ALA A 16 15.31 4.50 -5.36
CA ALA A 16 13.86 4.34 -5.47
C ALA A 16 13.49 2.86 -5.66
N ALA A 17 14.18 2.12 -6.53
CA ALA A 17 13.96 0.70 -6.74
C ALA A 17 14.25 -0.14 -5.47
N ARG A 18 15.29 0.21 -4.71
CA ARG A 18 15.58 -0.41 -3.41
C ARG A 18 14.50 -0.12 -2.38
N LEU A 19 14.04 1.12 -2.26
CA LEU A 19 12.96 1.47 -1.33
C LEU A 19 11.64 0.76 -1.70
N ARG A 20 11.28 0.71 -2.99
CA ARG A 20 10.13 -0.07 -3.47
C ARG A 20 10.29 -1.55 -3.13
N GLY A 21 11.48 -2.11 -3.31
CA GLY A 21 11.79 -3.48 -2.93
C GLY A 21 11.62 -3.74 -1.44
N LEU A 22 12.12 -2.85 -0.59
CA LEU A 22 11.89 -2.94 0.86
C LEU A 22 10.40 -2.92 1.22
N ILE A 23 9.62 -2.05 0.57
CA ILE A 23 8.16 -2.00 0.75
C ILE A 23 7.50 -3.30 0.30
N VAL A 24 7.87 -3.84 -0.86
CA VAL A 24 7.34 -5.10 -1.39
C VAL A 24 7.71 -6.28 -0.51
N ARG A 25 8.97 -6.36 -0.03
CA ARG A 25 9.41 -7.41 0.88
C ARG A 25 8.63 -7.34 2.18
N GLN A 26 8.50 -6.15 2.75
CA GLN A 26 7.74 -6.00 3.98
C GLN A 26 6.26 -6.32 3.76
N LEU A 27 5.69 -5.98 2.60
CA LEU A 27 4.34 -6.39 2.23
C LEU A 27 4.22 -7.92 2.17
N ILE A 28 5.18 -8.64 1.59
CA ILE A 28 5.20 -10.12 1.61
C ILE A 28 5.19 -10.62 3.07
N GLU A 29 6.07 -10.09 3.91
CA GLU A 29 6.23 -10.50 5.32
C GLU A 29 5.02 -10.15 6.21
N THR A 30 4.28 -9.08 5.90
CA THR A 30 3.17 -8.61 6.74
C THR A 30 1.80 -8.93 6.18
N THR A 31 1.71 -9.33 4.91
CA THR A 31 0.42 -9.61 4.27
C THR A 31 -0.28 -10.74 5.01
N ARG A 32 -1.40 -10.40 5.63
CA ARG A 32 -2.30 -11.38 6.22
C ARG A 32 -3.29 -11.88 5.16
N ALA A 33 -3.82 -13.08 5.37
CA ALA A 33 -4.98 -13.54 4.62
C ALA A 33 -6.08 -12.48 4.67
N ALA A 34 -6.80 -12.28 3.57
CA ALA A 34 -7.95 -11.39 3.58
C ALA A 34 -9.02 -11.95 4.52
N ASP A 35 -9.57 -11.10 5.39
CA ASP A 35 -10.64 -11.46 6.31
C ASP A 35 -11.96 -11.70 5.55
N GLU A 36 -12.09 -11.13 4.34
CA GLU A 36 -13.25 -11.24 3.44
C GLU A 36 -12.84 -11.37 1.96
N HIS A 37 -13.81 -11.45 1.03
CA HIS A 37 -13.55 -11.56 -0.41
C HIS A 37 -12.80 -10.33 -0.98
N PHE A 38 -12.94 -9.18 -0.32
CA PHE A 38 -12.36 -7.89 -0.70
C PHE A 38 -11.99 -7.10 0.55
N THR A 39 -10.81 -6.49 0.58
CA THR A 39 -10.35 -5.64 1.67
C THR A 39 -9.62 -4.43 1.09
N LEU A 40 -10.09 -3.22 1.37
CA LEU A 40 -9.38 -1.97 1.05
C LEU A 40 -8.34 -1.70 2.13
N LEU A 41 -7.10 -1.39 1.74
CA LEU A 41 -6.02 -1.15 2.67
C LEU A 41 -5.14 0.04 2.29
N HIS A 42 -4.62 0.71 3.31
CA HIS A 42 -3.68 1.81 3.20
C HIS A 42 -2.39 1.45 3.91
N LEU A 43 -1.25 1.63 3.24
CA LEU A 43 0.05 1.31 3.80
C LEU A 43 0.74 2.56 4.34
N PHE A 44 1.40 2.38 5.48
CA PHE A 44 2.21 3.39 6.13
C PHE A 44 3.56 2.83 6.54
N LEU A 45 4.62 3.60 6.29
CA LEU A 45 5.97 3.31 6.73
C LEU A 45 6.29 4.17 7.95
N LEU A 46 6.41 3.52 9.11
CA LEU A 46 6.86 4.14 10.35
C LEU A 46 8.40 4.17 10.35
N PRO A 47 9.04 5.35 10.36
CA PRO A 47 10.48 5.44 10.54
C PRO A 47 10.89 4.88 11.91
N PRO A 48 12.14 4.39 12.04
CA PRO A 48 12.66 3.91 13.32
C PRO A 48 12.52 4.97 14.42
N ALA A 49 12.23 4.53 15.64
CA ALA A 49 12.31 5.41 16.80
C ALA A 49 13.78 5.83 17.05
N PRO A 50 14.04 6.92 17.78
CA PRO A 50 15.41 7.29 18.17
C PRO A 50 16.12 6.12 18.87
N GLY A 51 17.25 5.68 18.30
CA GLY A 51 18.02 4.53 18.80
C GLY A 51 17.66 3.18 18.16
N GLU A 52 16.63 3.13 17.30
CA GLU A 52 16.29 1.97 16.49
C GLU A 52 16.83 2.10 15.07
N SER A 53 16.97 0.97 14.37
CA SER A 53 17.47 0.91 12.99
C SER A 53 16.45 0.36 12.00
N ARG A 54 15.31 -0.13 12.47
CA ARG A 54 14.30 -0.79 11.63
C ARG A 54 13.09 0.11 11.47
N PHE A 55 12.69 0.32 10.22
CA PHE A 55 11.35 0.83 9.92
C PHE A 55 10.33 -0.28 10.12
N LEU A 56 9.06 0.11 10.27
CA LEU A 56 7.92 -0.81 10.28
C LEU A 56 6.96 -0.41 9.17
N LEU A 57 6.43 -1.39 8.45
CA LEU A 57 5.27 -1.20 7.58
C LEU A 57 4.04 -1.68 8.34
N TYR A 58 2.98 -0.89 8.31
CA TYR A 58 1.69 -1.31 8.82
C TYR A 58 0.59 -0.95 7.84
N GLU A 59 -0.50 -1.73 7.92
CA GLU A 59 -1.71 -1.56 7.13
C GLU A 59 -2.79 -0.92 8.01
N VAL A 60 -3.62 -0.09 7.37
CA VAL A 60 -4.89 0.36 7.90
C VAL A 60 -5.96 -0.19 6.98
N ILE A 61 -6.86 -1.00 7.53
CA ILE A 61 -7.99 -1.55 6.78
C ILE A 61 -9.13 -0.55 6.87
N GLU A 62 -9.61 -0.12 5.71
CA GLU A 62 -10.79 0.73 5.61
C GLU A 62 -12.03 -0.16 5.41
N PRO A 63 -13.10 0.04 6.20
CA PRO A 63 -14.31 -0.75 6.09
C PRO A 63 -14.98 -0.46 4.74
N VAL A 64 -15.39 -1.51 4.05
CA VAL A 64 -16.08 -1.41 2.76
C VAL A 64 -17.18 -2.47 2.70
N ASP A 65 -18.36 -2.11 2.20
CA ASP A 65 -19.40 -3.11 1.92
C ASP A 65 -19.01 -3.91 0.68
N ALA A 66 -18.47 -5.11 0.89
CA ALA A 66 -18.07 -6.01 -0.18
C ALA A 66 -19.25 -6.51 -1.05
N ALA A 67 -20.50 -6.34 -0.59
CA ALA A 67 -21.70 -6.68 -1.36
C ALA A 67 -22.22 -5.49 -2.19
N ALA A 68 -21.77 -4.27 -1.92
CA ALA A 68 -22.19 -3.09 -2.66
C ALA A 68 -21.57 -3.04 -4.07
N PRO A 69 -22.25 -2.42 -5.05
CA PRO A 69 -21.66 -2.16 -6.36
C PRO A 69 -20.37 -1.35 -6.22
N VAL A 70 -19.33 -1.74 -6.95
CA VAL A 70 -18.00 -1.10 -6.94
C VAL A 70 -18.05 0.43 -7.01
N ARG A 71 -18.91 1.02 -7.85
CA ARG A 71 -19.04 2.47 -7.97
C ARG A 71 -19.53 3.14 -6.67
N GLN A 72 -20.45 2.51 -5.96
CA GLN A 72 -20.95 3.02 -4.69
C GLN A 72 -19.82 3.03 -3.64
N VAL A 73 -19.05 1.94 -3.57
CA VAL A 73 -17.86 1.85 -2.70
C VAL A 73 -16.87 2.97 -3.00
N VAL A 74 -16.65 3.33 -4.28
CA VAL A 74 -15.77 4.47 -4.61
C VAL A 74 -16.29 5.78 -4.07
N ASP A 75 -17.58 6.05 -4.29
CA ASP A 75 -18.16 7.33 -3.92
C ASP A 75 -18.18 7.50 -2.39
N GLU A 76 -18.51 6.44 -1.64
CA GLU A 76 -18.48 6.41 -0.16
C GLU A 76 -17.07 6.62 0.39
N VAL A 77 -16.11 5.77 0.00
CA VAL A 77 -14.70 5.87 0.44
C VAL A 77 -14.10 7.23 0.09
N ARG A 78 -14.42 7.78 -1.09
CA ARG A 78 -13.94 9.12 -1.47
C ARG A 78 -14.44 10.18 -0.49
N GLU A 79 -15.73 10.14 -0.13
CA GLU A 79 -16.32 11.12 0.78
C GLU A 79 -15.71 11.01 2.18
N GLU A 80 -15.53 9.79 2.68
CA GLU A 80 -14.92 9.53 3.98
C GLU A 80 -13.46 9.97 4.03
N LEU A 81 -12.64 9.57 3.05
CA LEU A 81 -11.24 9.98 2.98
C LEU A 81 -11.08 11.50 2.79
N ALA A 82 -11.96 12.14 2.02
CA ALA A 82 -11.95 13.59 1.87
C ALA A 82 -12.30 14.32 3.18
N ALA A 83 -13.19 13.76 4.00
CA ALA A 83 -13.55 14.32 5.29
C ALA A 83 -12.47 14.09 6.35
N ALA A 84 -11.86 12.89 6.39
CA ALA A 84 -10.86 12.52 7.38
C ALA A 84 -9.47 13.09 7.08
N GLY A 85 -9.08 13.16 5.80
CA GLY A 85 -7.76 13.60 5.34
C GLY A 85 -6.60 12.64 5.68
N ASP A 86 -6.88 11.57 6.42
CA ASP A 86 -5.95 10.50 6.79
C ASP A 86 -6.76 9.19 6.96
N PRO A 87 -6.43 8.10 6.24
CA PRO A 87 -7.12 6.82 6.36
C PRO A 87 -7.18 6.26 7.78
N ARG A 88 -6.21 6.62 8.65
CA ARG A 88 -6.20 6.23 10.06
C ARG A 88 -7.33 6.85 10.87
N LEU A 89 -7.93 7.92 10.37
CA LEU A 89 -8.96 8.70 11.05
C LEU A 89 -10.35 8.50 10.45
N VAL A 90 -10.49 7.59 9.48
CA VAL A 90 -11.79 7.19 8.92
C VAL A 90 -12.59 6.44 10.02
N PRO A 91 -13.90 6.73 10.18
CA PRO A 91 -14.75 5.99 11.11
C PRO A 91 -14.73 4.48 10.84
N ASP A 92 -14.73 3.68 11.90
CA ASP A 92 -14.72 2.20 11.84
C ASP A 92 -13.53 1.57 11.09
N ALA A 93 -12.52 2.35 10.72
CA ALA A 93 -11.22 1.84 10.28
C ALA A 93 -10.56 1.00 11.39
N ASP A 94 -9.77 0.01 10.97
CA ASP A 94 -9.00 -0.83 11.89
C ASP A 94 -8.19 0.04 12.87
N ASP A 95 -8.25 -0.26 14.17
CA ASP A 95 -7.59 0.51 15.22
C ASP A 95 -6.23 -0.07 15.64
N ARG A 96 -5.86 -1.25 15.10
CA ARG A 96 -4.62 -1.95 15.47
C ARG A 96 -3.37 -1.11 15.19
N TRP A 97 -3.41 -0.22 14.20
CA TRP A 97 -2.31 0.70 13.90
C TRP A 97 -1.97 1.61 15.08
N GLN A 98 -2.92 1.93 15.97
CA GLN A 98 -2.69 2.81 17.12
C GLN A 98 -1.66 2.24 18.10
N ARG A 99 -1.51 0.91 18.15
CA ARG A 99 -0.48 0.26 18.98
C ARG A 99 0.92 0.40 18.39
N VAL A 100 1.03 0.60 17.08
CA VAL A 100 2.30 0.70 16.34
C VAL A 100 2.69 2.17 16.15
N ASP A 101 1.71 3.04 15.85
CA ASP A 101 1.93 4.43 15.52
C ASP A 101 0.90 5.37 16.19
N PRO A 102 0.90 5.47 17.53
CA PRO A 102 -0.07 6.29 18.28
C PRO A 102 0.04 7.79 17.98
N ASP A 103 1.22 8.23 17.54
CA ASP A 103 1.54 9.65 17.29
C ASP A 103 1.43 10.03 15.81
N LEU A 104 0.85 9.17 14.97
CA LEU A 104 0.65 9.40 13.53
C LEU A 104 1.96 9.77 12.79
N ARG A 105 3.06 9.10 13.15
CA ARG A 105 4.41 9.32 12.60
C ARG A 105 4.66 8.68 11.24
N GLY A 106 3.88 7.67 10.89
CA GLY A 106 3.97 6.94 9.64
C GLY A 106 3.83 7.84 8.41
N PHE A 107 4.68 7.58 7.43
CA PHE A 107 4.57 8.14 6.09
C PHE A 107 3.67 7.25 5.25
N TYR A 108 2.66 7.84 4.63
CA TYR A 108 1.78 7.14 3.72
C TYR A 108 2.54 6.65 2.48
N VAL A 109 2.38 5.36 2.18
CA VAL A 109 3.12 4.61 1.15
C VAL A 109 2.27 4.31 -0.06
N GLY A 110 0.97 4.06 0.11
CA GLY A 110 0.08 3.70 -0.97
C GLY A 110 -1.26 3.16 -0.51
N THR A 111 -2.17 2.99 -1.46
CA THR A 111 -3.46 2.30 -1.27
C THR A 111 -3.46 1.04 -2.10
N GLY A 112 -4.03 -0.02 -1.58
CA GLY A 112 -4.24 -1.26 -2.30
C GLY A 112 -5.56 -1.91 -1.93
N ALA A 113 -5.84 -3.02 -2.60
CA ALA A 113 -6.91 -3.92 -2.23
C ALA A 113 -6.41 -5.35 -2.25
N ARG A 114 -6.91 -6.13 -1.30
CA ARG A 114 -6.65 -7.56 -1.17
C ARG A 114 -7.90 -8.34 -1.56
N PHE A 115 -7.70 -9.38 -2.36
CA PHE A 115 -8.75 -10.27 -2.84
C PHE A 115 -8.43 -11.70 -2.46
N ARG A 116 -9.45 -12.45 -2.07
CA ARG A 116 -9.33 -13.90 -1.90
C ARG A 116 -10.45 -14.59 -2.66
N ALA A 117 -10.07 -15.40 -3.64
CA ALA A 117 -11.04 -16.20 -4.36
C ALA A 117 -11.53 -17.37 -3.47
N PRO A 118 -12.82 -17.72 -3.52
CA PRO A 118 -13.32 -18.91 -2.83
C PRO A 118 -12.56 -20.16 -3.31
N ASN A 119 -12.07 -20.97 -2.38
CA ASN A 119 -11.34 -22.21 -2.66
C ASN A 119 -10.02 -22.05 -3.44
N SER A 120 -9.41 -20.86 -3.48
CA SER A 120 -8.05 -20.75 -4.00
C SER A 120 -7.07 -21.34 -3.00
N GLY A 121 -6.10 -22.14 -3.46
CA GLY A 121 -4.94 -22.57 -2.66
C GLY A 121 -3.98 -21.41 -2.36
N THR A 122 -4.50 -20.20 -2.19
CA THR A 122 -3.76 -18.94 -2.02
C THR A 122 -4.28 -18.19 -0.80
N THR A 123 -3.39 -17.44 -0.14
CA THR A 123 -3.75 -16.52 0.96
C THR A 123 -4.38 -15.23 0.44
N GLY A 124 -4.13 -14.87 -0.82
CA GLY A 124 -4.83 -13.82 -1.54
C GLY A 124 -3.96 -13.14 -2.60
N THR A 125 -4.60 -12.26 -3.39
CA THR A 125 -3.92 -11.35 -4.29
C THR A 125 -4.06 -9.92 -3.77
N THR A 126 -2.94 -9.27 -3.50
CA THR A 126 -2.87 -7.85 -3.19
C THR A 126 -2.51 -7.09 -4.46
N ILE A 127 -3.35 -6.12 -4.82
CA ILE A 127 -3.04 -5.14 -5.86
C ILE A 127 -2.90 -3.76 -5.20
N MET A 128 -1.94 -2.96 -5.64
CA MET A 128 -1.62 -1.71 -4.95
C MET A 128 -1.07 -0.65 -5.90
N ARG A 129 -1.33 0.61 -5.54
CA ARG A 129 -0.67 1.79 -6.10
C ARG A 129 0.15 2.48 -5.01
N LEU A 130 1.47 2.49 -5.19
CA LEU A 130 2.37 3.28 -4.36
C LEU A 130 2.24 4.78 -4.66
N VAL A 131 2.69 5.61 -3.72
CA VAL A 131 2.63 7.07 -3.83
C VAL A 131 3.45 7.66 -4.99
N ASP A 132 4.43 6.92 -5.52
CA ASP A 132 5.18 7.28 -6.74
C ASP A 132 4.55 6.73 -8.04
N ARG A 133 3.31 6.24 -7.93
CA ARG A 133 2.52 5.64 -9.00
C ARG A 133 2.96 4.24 -9.43
N THR A 134 3.88 3.59 -8.71
CA THR A 134 4.20 2.18 -8.98
C THR A 134 2.98 1.31 -8.71
N ALA A 135 2.51 0.57 -9.72
CA ALA A 135 1.56 -0.51 -9.55
C ALA A 135 2.30 -1.76 -9.06
N VAL A 136 1.72 -2.45 -8.09
CA VAL A 136 2.19 -3.72 -7.56
C VAL A 136 1.04 -4.73 -7.61
N VAL A 137 1.32 -5.94 -8.09
CA VAL A 137 0.44 -7.11 -7.98
C VAL A 137 1.26 -8.20 -7.29
N LEU A 138 0.76 -8.66 -6.15
CA LEU A 138 1.38 -9.71 -5.35
C LEU A 138 0.34 -10.80 -5.11
N THR A 139 0.65 -12.06 -5.42
CA THR A 139 -0.16 -13.20 -4.99
C THR A 139 0.71 -14.10 -4.13
N LEU A 140 0.19 -14.46 -2.96
CA LEU A 140 0.83 -15.38 -2.02
C LEU A 140 0.07 -16.72 -2.01
N ASP A 141 0.78 -17.84 -1.97
CA ASP A 141 0.16 -19.15 -1.81
C ASP A 141 -0.28 -19.42 -0.36
N ALA A 142 -0.69 -20.66 -0.08
CA ALA A 142 -1.12 -21.09 1.25
C ALA A 142 0.01 -21.11 2.29
N ASP A 143 1.27 -21.17 1.85
CA ASP A 143 2.47 -21.14 2.69
C ASP A 143 3.04 -19.72 2.83
N GLU A 144 2.28 -18.70 2.37
CA GLU A 144 2.66 -17.28 2.37
C GLU A 144 3.83 -16.95 1.43
N GLU A 145 4.12 -17.83 0.48
CA GLU A 145 5.20 -17.64 -0.48
C GLU A 145 4.71 -16.92 -1.76
N PRO A 146 5.50 -16.00 -2.33
CA PRO A 146 5.12 -15.30 -3.56
C PRO A 146 5.01 -16.25 -4.77
N THR A 147 3.79 -16.39 -5.30
CA THR A 147 3.53 -17.11 -6.56
C THR A 147 3.45 -16.19 -7.77
N LEU A 148 3.15 -14.91 -7.54
CA LEU A 148 3.16 -13.86 -8.55
C LEU A 148 3.63 -12.55 -7.94
N LEU A 149 4.62 -11.93 -8.56
CA LEU A 149 5.01 -10.55 -8.28
C LEU A 149 5.15 -9.80 -9.61
N GLN A 150 4.36 -8.73 -9.77
CA GLN A 150 4.46 -7.83 -10.92
C GLN A 150 4.51 -6.38 -10.44
N THR A 151 5.46 -5.61 -10.97
CA THR A 151 5.60 -4.19 -10.66
C THR A 151 5.70 -3.36 -11.93
N SER A 152 5.08 -2.18 -11.96
CA SER A 152 5.15 -1.29 -13.13
C SER A 152 6.41 -0.44 -13.18
N GLN A 153 7.23 -0.49 -12.13
CA GLN A 153 8.53 0.14 -12.00
C GLN A 153 9.54 -0.89 -11.46
N PRO A 154 10.86 -0.72 -11.70
CA PRO A 154 11.84 -1.64 -11.17
C PRO A 154 11.82 -1.68 -9.64
N VAL A 155 12.03 -2.86 -9.07
CA VAL A 155 12.22 -3.06 -7.64
C VAL A 155 13.47 -3.92 -7.39
N VAL A 156 14.13 -3.72 -6.26
CA VAL A 156 15.29 -4.53 -5.85
C VAL A 156 14.92 -5.34 -4.61
N LEU A 157 14.80 -6.66 -4.75
CA LEU A 157 14.51 -7.58 -3.64
C LEU A 157 15.70 -8.50 -3.46
N ASP A 158 16.22 -8.59 -2.23
CA ASP A 158 17.36 -9.45 -1.88
C ASP A 158 18.55 -9.33 -2.86
N GLU A 159 18.88 -8.08 -3.22
CA GLU A 159 19.92 -7.69 -4.18
C GLU A 159 19.65 -8.07 -5.65
N GLU A 160 18.52 -8.72 -5.94
CA GLU A 160 18.06 -9.01 -7.29
C GLU A 160 17.17 -7.89 -7.84
N VAL A 161 17.40 -7.51 -9.10
CA VAL A 161 16.61 -6.50 -9.79
C VAL A 161 15.44 -7.16 -10.52
N TYR A 162 14.23 -6.84 -10.07
CA TYR A 162 13.00 -7.22 -10.75
C TYR A 162 12.61 -6.12 -11.74
N PRO A 163 12.62 -6.40 -13.06
CA PRO A 163 12.36 -5.39 -14.06
C PRO A 163 10.88 -4.97 -14.09
N ALA A 164 10.64 -3.74 -14.53
CA ALA A 164 9.28 -3.23 -14.73
C ALA A 164 8.52 -4.04 -15.79
N ILE A 165 7.31 -4.48 -15.45
CA ILE A 165 6.36 -5.07 -16.37
C ILE A 165 5.47 -3.94 -16.90
N ARG A 166 5.68 -3.55 -18.16
CA ARG A 166 4.99 -2.41 -18.79
C ARG A 166 3.50 -2.60 -18.97
N GLN A 167 3.03 -3.85 -19.03
CA GLN A 167 1.62 -4.19 -19.19
C GLN A 167 1.24 -5.18 -18.10
N ILE A 168 0.60 -4.68 -17.06
CA ILE A 168 0.00 -5.49 -16.00
C ILE A 168 -1.50 -5.55 -16.32
N PRO A 169 -2.05 -6.68 -16.81
CA PRO A 169 -3.46 -6.76 -17.23
C PRO A 169 -4.44 -6.28 -16.16
N ALA A 170 -4.16 -6.63 -14.90
CA ALA A 170 -4.94 -6.24 -13.73
C ALA A 170 -5.13 -4.71 -13.58
N THR A 171 -4.22 -3.88 -14.14
CA THR A 171 -4.33 -2.41 -14.07
C THR A 171 -5.52 -1.82 -14.83
N SER A 172 -6.15 -2.61 -15.70
CA SER A 172 -7.37 -2.22 -16.42
C SER A 172 -8.67 -2.71 -15.75
N GLU A 173 -8.55 -3.47 -14.67
CA GLU A 173 -9.70 -4.06 -13.99
C GLU A 173 -10.33 -3.06 -13.00
N PRO A 174 -11.63 -3.19 -12.71
CA PRO A 174 -12.35 -2.27 -11.82
C PRO A 174 -11.64 -2.04 -10.48
N PRO A 175 -11.12 -3.07 -9.77
CA PRO A 175 -10.34 -2.88 -8.55
C PRO A 175 -9.20 -1.88 -8.64
N PHE A 176 -8.41 -1.94 -9.72
CA PHE A 176 -7.27 -1.04 -9.91
C PHE A 176 -7.73 0.40 -10.21
N ILE A 177 -8.86 0.55 -10.89
CA ILE A 177 -9.48 1.87 -11.12
C ILE A 177 -9.90 2.51 -9.78
N LEU A 178 -10.39 1.73 -8.81
CA LEU A 178 -10.71 2.23 -7.46
C LEU A 178 -9.43 2.71 -6.76
N ILE A 179 -8.43 1.84 -6.74
CA ILE A 179 -7.13 2.12 -6.11
C ILE A 179 -6.50 3.37 -6.71
N ASP A 180 -6.52 3.52 -8.04
CA ASP A 180 -5.99 4.70 -8.71
C ASP A 180 -6.78 5.97 -8.38
N THR A 181 -8.09 5.84 -8.13
CA THR A 181 -8.94 6.95 -7.70
C THR A 181 -8.56 7.38 -6.28
N PHE A 182 -8.45 6.43 -5.34
CA PHE A 182 -8.08 6.71 -3.95
C PHE A 182 -6.64 7.19 -3.80
N ALA A 183 -5.69 6.56 -4.48
CA ALA A 183 -4.29 6.99 -4.49
C ALA A 183 -4.15 8.44 -4.98
N ARG A 184 -4.94 8.86 -5.99
CA ARG A 184 -4.95 10.24 -6.46
C ARG A 184 -5.56 11.21 -5.44
N LEU A 185 -6.62 10.83 -4.74
CA LEU A 185 -7.25 11.65 -3.71
C LEU A 185 -6.31 11.91 -2.53
N LEU A 186 -5.55 10.88 -2.14
CA LEU A 186 -4.61 10.94 -1.02
C LEU A 186 -3.26 11.55 -1.38
N GLN A 187 -2.96 11.70 -2.67
CA GLN A 187 -1.81 12.45 -3.18
C GLN A 187 -2.11 13.95 -3.17
N ASN A 188 -2.19 14.56 -1.99
CA ASN A 188 -2.19 16.02 -1.83
C ASN A 188 -0.87 16.50 -1.20
N PRO A 189 -0.01 17.22 -1.93
CA PRO A 189 1.30 17.67 -1.44
C PRO A 189 1.24 18.84 -0.44
N ALA A 190 0.06 19.25 0.02
CA ALA A 190 -0.12 20.48 0.80
C ALA A 190 0.58 20.47 2.17
N ASP A 191 0.85 19.29 2.75
CA ASP A 191 1.54 19.12 4.04
C ASP A 191 2.79 18.23 3.93
N ALA A 192 3.64 18.50 2.94
CA ALA A 192 4.94 17.83 2.87
C ALA A 192 5.86 18.34 3.99
N GLY A 193 5.80 17.69 5.15
CA GLY A 193 6.86 17.78 6.16
C GLY A 193 8.22 17.32 5.60
N GLU A 194 9.27 17.36 6.42
CA GLU A 194 10.62 16.96 5.95
C GLU A 194 10.61 15.55 5.32
N PRO A 195 11.25 15.37 4.14
CA PRO A 195 11.36 14.07 3.50
C PRO A 195 12.04 13.06 4.43
N PHE A 196 11.46 11.87 4.52
CA PHE A 196 12.12 10.72 5.14
C PHE A 196 13.38 10.33 4.35
N ARG A 197 14.47 9.93 5.03
CA ARG A 197 15.73 9.48 4.41
C ARG A 197 16.06 8.05 4.84
N PRO A 198 15.66 7.03 4.07
CA PRO A 198 15.90 5.63 4.46
C PRO A 198 17.36 5.19 4.41
N PHE A 199 18.25 5.91 3.70
CA PHE A 199 19.62 5.49 3.43
C PHE A 199 20.70 6.44 4.00
N GLY A 200 20.33 7.37 4.89
CA GLY A 200 21.22 8.40 5.45
C GLY A 200 21.29 9.66 4.60
#